data_AF-A0AAP5MDF8-F1
#
_entry.id   AF-A0AAP5MDF8-F1
#
_cell.length_a   1.000
_cell.length_b   1.000
_cell.length_c   1.000
_cell.angle_alpha   90.00
_cell.angle_beta   90.00
_cell.angle_gamma   90.00
#
_symmetry.space_group_name_H-M   'P 1'
#
loop_
_entity.id
_entity.type
_entity.pdbx_description
1 polymer ?
#
loop_
_entity_poly.entity_id
_entity_poly.type
_entity_poly.pdbx_seq_one_letter_code
_entity_poly.pdbx_strand_id
1 'polypeptide(L)'
;MLKTSQTLQTPSVECLLKLWAQRYVLNFSSVSDRTLLLLANSSQGRTLTTNKLKDHVLDLNCQMAWIQTKTLYNYIGNILDLNEARRITQFAFRVYKKLLEVYQKHSLQEDAFPTETVESPLVPGLSVSQMKELVYALEPTLMVFQEQHQVSKDWRSLGFMTTQLNFSNSLILNKLTSVEQVLLSPYLKFIEEQVSSPWQRVCNAAAKYELDSPTLIIVEQLFPAAEEIAQAVYKRLAHLLPNHHSRRGALSDPGIAHSCIRDLTMFQSYLWLCFLQGTLSPIEQELLPLCVMVVEGVEIKWELTQKWCQVLADEIIRRVDSEQKALLLPYTQGMHEIFLKQRRRLGFSEENSVDTVGSNSTGNGFSQMI
;
A
#
# COMPACT_ATOMS: atom_id res chain seq x y z
N MET A 1 -8.96 -3.48 9.72
CA MET A 1 -8.52 -3.06 8.38
C MET A 1 -9.70 -2.51 7.59
N LEU A 2 -10.65 -3.34 7.12
CA LEU A 2 -11.95 -2.87 6.60
C LEU A 2 -12.98 -2.84 7.73
N LYS A 3 -13.75 -1.76 7.77
CA LYS A 3 -14.89 -1.59 8.67
C LYS A 3 -15.96 -0.86 7.89
N THR A 4 -17.19 -1.36 7.93
CA THR A 4 -18.32 -0.65 7.34
C THR A 4 -18.38 0.74 7.92
N SER A 5 -18.28 1.73 7.04
CA SER A 5 -18.24 3.13 7.44
C SER A 5 -19.20 3.89 6.55
N GLN A 6 -20.29 4.39 7.15
CA GLN A 6 -21.18 5.31 6.43
C GLN A 6 -20.38 6.57 6.09
N THR A 7 -20.30 6.88 4.80
CA THR A 7 -19.68 8.12 4.35
C THR A 7 -20.55 9.29 4.76
N LEU A 8 -20.10 10.04 5.76
CA LEU A 8 -20.78 11.25 6.22
C LEU A 8 -20.57 12.35 5.18
N GLN A 9 -21.64 13.09 4.85
CA GLN A 9 -21.56 14.22 3.93
C GLN A 9 -21.21 15.49 4.72
N THR A 10 -19.93 15.70 4.97
CA THR A 10 -19.43 16.98 5.52
C THR A 10 -18.40 17.59 4.57
N PRO A 11 -18.19 18.93 4.60
CA PRO A 11 -17.20 19.59 3.76
C PRO A 11 -15.79 18.98 3.89
N SER A 12 -15.39 18.66 5.11
CA SER A 12 -14.08 18.07 5.43
C SER A 12 -13.92 16.65 4.86
N VAL A 13 -14.98 15.83 4.92
CA VAL A 13 -14.97 14.49 4.30
C VAL A 13 -14.87 14.62 2.79
N GLU A 14 -15.67 15.50 2.17
CA GLU A 14 -15.63 15.73 0.72
C GLU A 14 -14.27 16.30 0.27
N CYS A 15 -13.62 17.12 1.08
CA CYS A 15 -12.26 17.59 0.82
C CYS A 15 -11.27 16.41 0.75
N LEU A 16 -11.23 15.56 1.78
CA LEU A 16 -10.31 14.41 1.78
C LEU A 16 -10.67 13.37 0.71
N LEU A 17 -11.94 13.20 0.35
CA LEU A 17 -12.34 12.32 -0.76
C LEU A 17 -11.80 12.83 -2.10
N LYS A 18 -11.78 14.16 -2.33
CA LYS A 18 -11.18 14.75 -3.53
C LYS A 18 -9.66 14.53 -3.54
N LEU A 19 -8.98 14.70 -2.42
CA LEU A 19 -7.55 14.42 -2.31
C LEU A 19 -7.24 12.92 -2.51
N TRP A 20 -8.11 12.03 -2.02
CA TRP A 20 -7.99 10.59 -2.29
C TRP A 20 -8.17 10.27 -3.77
N ALA A 21 -9.14 10.88 -4.45
CA ALA A 21 -9.34 10.72 -5.89
C ALA A 21 -8.11 11.14 -6.71
N GLN A 22 -7.40 12.19 -6.29
CA GLN A 22 -6.18 12.66 -6.95
C GLN A 22 -5.04 11.64 -6.93
N ARG A 23 -5.08 10.60 -6.09
CA ARG A 23 -4.06 9.54 -6.06
C ARG A 23 -4.14 8.57 -7.25
N TYR A 24 -5.25 8.60 -7.98
CA TYR A 24 -5.56 7.71 -9.09
C TYR A 24 -5.40 8.44 -10.42
N VAL A 25 -4.16 8.75 -10.79
CA VAL A 25 -3.84 9.43 -12.06
C VAL A 25 -3.59 8.46 -13.20
N LEU A 26 -4.02 8.86 -14.38
CA LEU A 26 -3.66 8.25 -15.66
C LEU A 26 -2.35 8.87 -16.12
N ASN A 27 -1.38 8.04 -16.50
CA ASN A 27 -0.12 8.49 -17.07
C ASN A 27 -0.08 8.12 -18.56
N PHE A 28 -0.17 9.14 -19.41
CA PHE A 28 -0.16 8.95 -20.87
C PHE A 28 1.23 9.04 -21.51
N SER A 29 2.31 9.14 -20.72
CA SER A 29 3.68 9.24 -21.26
C SER A 29 4.09 8.08 -22.18
N SER A 30 3.50 6.90 -21.99
CA SER A 30 3.74 5.71 -22.82
C SER A 30 2.72 5.52 -23.95
N VAL A 31 1.80 6.46 -24.15
CA VAL A 31 0.72 6.38 -25.15
C VAL A 31 0.95 7.43 -26.23
N SER A 32 1.36 6.97 -27.41
CA SER A 32 1.64 7.84 -28.56
C SER A 32 0.43 8.05 -29.49
N ASP A 33 -0.58 7.18 -29.43
CA ASP A 33 -1.71 7.18 -30.36
C ASP A 33 -3.02 7.61 -29.66
N ARG A 34 -3.42 8.86 -29.93
CA ARG A 34 -4.66 9.43 -29.40
C ARG A 34 -5.92 8.77 -29.95
N THR A 35 -5.90 8.30 -31.19
CA THR A 35 -7.06 7.64 -31.80
C THR A 35 -7.32 6.30 -31.12
N LEU A 36 -6.27 5.51 -30.87
CA LEU A 36 -6.40 4.27 -30.09
C LEU A 36 -6.87 4.53 -28.66
N LEU A 37 -6.42 5.63 -28.04
CA LEU A 37 -6.87 6.06 -26.72
C LEU A 37 -8.37 6.37 -26.66
N LEU A 38 -8.86 7.18 -27.60
CA LEU A 38 -10.29 7.52 -27.70
C LEU A 38 -11.14 6.27 -27.97
N LEU A 39 -10.69 5.41 -28.89
CA LEU A 39 -11.37 4.15 -29.19
C LEU A 39 -11.47 3.25 -27.96
N ALA A 40 -10.37 3.07 -27.23
CA ALA A 40 -10.34 2.22 -26.02
C ALA A 40 -11.14 2.83 -24.85
N ASN A 41 -11.19 4.15 -24.72
CA ASN A 41 -11.95 4.82 -23.68
C ASN A 41 -13.46 4.88 -23.96
N SER A 42 -13.89 4.76 -25.22
CA SER A 42 -15.30 4.70 -25.58
C SER A 42 -16.04 3.57 -24.85
N SER A 43 -17.37 3.67 -24.71
CA SER A 43 -18.19 2.61 -24.10
C SER A 43 -17.98 1.24 -24.77
N GLN A 44 -17.87 1.23 -26.11
CA GLN A 44 -17.56 0.02 -26.87
C GLN A 44 -16.13 -0.47 -26.58
N GLY A 45 -15.14 0.42 -26.56
CA GLY A 45 -13.75 0.11 -26.23
C GLY A 45 -13.60 -0.52 -24.86
N ARG A 46 -14.20 0.07 -23.82
CA ARG A 46 -14.20 -0.46 -22.45
C ARG A 46 -14.90 -1.81 -22.34
N THR A 47 -15.98 -1.99 -23.10
CA THR A 47 -16.66 -3.28 -23.24
C THR A 47 -15.75 -4.32 -23.89
N LEU A 48 -14.98 -3.95 -24.92
CA LEU A 48 -13.99 -4.84 -25.54
C LEU A 48 -12.86 -5.20 -24.57
N THR A 49 -12.31 -4.24 -23.84
CA THR A 49 -11.30 -4.48 -22.79
C THR A 49 -11.82 -5.46 -21.74
N THR A 50 -13.04 -5.22 -21.25
CA THR A 50 -13.70 -6.10 -20.26
C THR A 50 -13.94 -7.50 -20.86
N ASN A 51 -14.33 -7.57 -22.13
CA ASN A 51 -14.55 -8.84 -22.82
C ASN A 51 -13.25 -9.64 -23.04
N LYS A 52 -12.10 -8.97 -23.24
CA LYS A 52 -10.78 -9.62 -23.28
C LYS A 52 -10.44 -10.24 -21.92
N LEU A 53 -10.86 -9.61 -20.84
CA LEU A 53 -10.73 -10.08 -19.47
C LEU A 53 -11.98 -10.87 -19.00
N LYS A 54 -12.67 -11.59 -19.89
CA LYS A 54 -13.82 -12.42 -19.52
C LYS A 54 -13.47 -13.47 -18.46
N ASP A 55 -14.51 -14.06 -17.87
CA ASP A 55 -14.45 -14.98 -16.73
C ASP A 55 -13.31 -16.01 -16.81
N HIS A 56 -13.04 -16.62 -17.97
CA HIS A 56 -11.95 -17.59 -18.11
C HIS A 56 -10.54 -16.99 -17.97
N VAL A 57 -10.30 -15.80 -18.53
CA VAL A 57 -8.98 -15.14 -18.46
C VAL A 57 -8.72 -14.64 -17.04
N LEU A 58 -9.74 -14.09 -16.38
CA LEU A 58 -9.63 -13.69 -14.97
C LEU A 58 -9.40 -14.88 -14.06
N ASP A 59 -10.15 -15.97 -14.25
CA ASP A 59 -9.98 -17.19 -13.47
C ASP A 59 -8.57 -17.77 -13.63
N LEU A 60 -8.08 -17.90 -14.88
CA LEU A 60 -6.72 -18.33 -15.16
C LEU A 60 -5.67 -17.41 -14.52
N ASN A 61 -5.82 -16.09 -14.65
CA ASN A 61 -4.87 -15.14 -14.06
C ASN A 61 -4.88 -15.21 -12.53
N CYS A 62 -6.05 -15.36 -11.89
CA CYS A 62 -6.16 -15.51 -10.44
C CYS A 62 -5.51 -16.82 -9.96
N GLN A 63 -5.67 -17.92 -10.71
CA GLN A 63 -5.02 -19.21 -10.42
C GLN A 63 -3.51 -19.14 -10.61
N MET A 64 -3.03 -18.47 -11.67
CA MET A 64 -1.60 -18.24 -11.89
C MET A 64 -1.00 -17.35 -10.80
N ALA A 65 -1.70 -16.30 -10.38
CA ALA A 65 -1.31 -15.45 -9.27
C ALA A 65 -1.18 -16.26 -7.97
N TRP A 66 -2.11 -17.17 -7.70
CA TRP A 66 -2.01 -18.11 -6.59
C TRP A 66 -0.72 -18.94 -6.66
N ILE A 67 -0.38 -19.51 -7.82
CA ILE A 67 0.86 -20.29 -8.00
C ILE A 67 2.09 -19.44 -7.71
N GLN A 68 2.12 -18.19 -8.18
CA GLN A 68 3.22 -17.25 -7.93
C GLN A 68 3.33 -16.90 -6.44
N THR A 69 2.21 -16.60 -5.78
CA THR A 69 2.18 -16.32 -4.33
C THR A 69 2.61 -17.53 -3.51
N LYS A 70 2.14 -18.73 -3.85
CA LYS A 70 2.56 -19.97 -3.18
C LYS A 70 4.05 -20.24 -3.36
N THR A 71 4.56 -20.03 -4.57
CA THR A 71 6.00 -20.20 -4.86
C THR A 71 6.83 -19.25 -4.03
N LEU A 72 6.41 -18.00 -3.94
CA LEU A 72 7.08 -16.99 -3.13
C LEU A 72 7.16 -17.39 -1.65
N TYR A 73 6.08 -17.92 -1.08
CA TYR A 73 6.04 -18.27 0.33
C TYR A 73 6.27 -19.77 0.61
N ASN A 74 6.81 -20.53 -0.35
CA ASN A 74 6.97 -21.99 -0.25
C ASN A 74 7.77 -22.48 0.98
N TYR A 75 8.55 -21.60 1.57
CA TYR A 75 9.44 -21.86 2.71
C TYR A 75 8.73 -21.82 4.06
N ILE A 76 7.54 -21.21 4.13
CA ILE A 76 6.73 -21.22 5.35
C ILE A 76 5.83 -22.45 5.24
N GLY A 77 6.06 -23.44 6.10
CA GLY A 77 5.24 -24.65 6.12
C GLY A 77 3.77 -24.33 6.43
N ASN A 78 2.84 -24.88 5.64
CA ASN A 78 1.39 -24.81 5.86
C ASN A 78 0.84 -23.38 6.11
N ILE A 79 1.22 -22.39 5.29
CA ILE A 79 0.61 -21.04 5.39
C ILE A 79 -0.88 -21.08 5.11
N LEU A 80 -1.26 -21.80 4.05
CA LEU A 80 -2.65 -21.91 3.59
C LEU A 80 -2.92 -23.34 3.18
N ASP A 81 -4.04 -23.87 3.63
CA ASP A 81 -4.56 -25.11 3.09
C ASP A 81 -5.13 -24.88 1.66
N LEU A 82 -5.33 -25.97 0.91
CA LEU A 82 -5.83 -25.90 -0.47
C LEU A 82 -7.25 -25.31 -0.57
N ASN A 83 -8.08 -25.48 0.46
CA ASN A 83 -9.44 -24.95 0.48
C ASN A 83 -9.42 -23.44 0.70
N GLU A 84 -8.55 -22.95 1.58
CA GLU A 84 -8.31 -21.55 1.83
C GLU A 84 -7.75 -20.88 0.57
N ALA A 85 -6.71 -21.44 -0.03
CA ALA A 85 -6.17 -21.01 -1.31
C ALA A 85 -7.24 -20.84 -2.41
N ARG A 86 -8.13 -21.84 -2.54
CA ARG A 86 -9.23 -21.82 -3.50
C ARG A 86 -10.23 -20.71 -3.17
N ARG A 87 -10.54 -20.50 -1.89
CA ARG A 87 -11.41 -19.40 -1.45
C ARG A 87 -10.81 -18.03 -1.77
N ILE A 88 -9.52 -17.81 -1.51
CA ILE A 88 -8.83 -16.54 -1.85
C ILE A 88 -8.87 -16.30 -3.37
N THR A 89 -8.67 -17.35 -4.16
CA THR A 89 -8.71 -17.25 -5.63
C THR A 89 -10.10 -16.91 -6.15
N GLN A 90 -11.14 -17.59 -5.65
CA GLN A 90 -12.53 -17.29 -5.99
C GLN A 90 -12.94 -15.88 -5.54
N PHE A 91 -12.40 -15.44 -4.42
CA PHE A 91 -12.62 -14.11 -3.90
C PHE A 91 -12.00 -13.05 -4.82
N ALA A 92 -10.71 -13.17 -5.15
CA ALA A 92 -10.02 -12.28 -6.08
C ALA A 92 -10.79 -12.17 -7.41
N PHE A 93 -11.23 -13.31 -7.95
CA PHE A 93 -12.07 -13.34 -9.16
C PHE A 93 -13.33 -12.48 -9.04
N ARG A 94 -14.09 -12.61 -7.94
CA ARG A 94 -15.31 -11.82 -7.70
C ARG A 94 -15.03 -10.33 -7.57
N VAL A 95 -13.93 -9.96 -6.92
CA VAL A 95 -13.49 -8.56 -6.78
C VAL A 95 -13.18 -7.97 -8.16
N TYR A 96 -12.38 -8.66 -8.98
CA TYR A 96 -12.05 -8.17 -10.33
C TYR A 96 -13.27 -8.10 -11.24
N LYS A 97 -14.20 -9.05 -11.15
CA LYS A 97 -15.46 -9.00 -11.91
C LYS A 97 -16.26 -7.74 -11.60
N LYS A 98 -16.47 -7.44 -10.32
CA LYS A 98 -17.15 -6.21 -9.87
C LYS A 98 -16.41 -4.94 -10.25
N LEU A 99 -15.07 -4.94 -10.19
CA LEU A 99 -14.28 -3.81 -10.67
C LEU A 99 -14.52 -3.56 -12.15
N LEU A 100 -14.52 -4.60 -12.98
CA LEU A 100 -14.71 -4.46 -14.42
C LEU A 100 -16.12 -3.98 -14.77
N GLU A 101 -17.14 -4.41 -14.01
CA GLU A 101 -18.51 -3.89 -14.14
C GLU A 101 -18.56 -2.37 -13.91
N VAL A 102 -17.80 -1.83 -12.96
CA VAL A 102 -17.72 -0.38 -12.74
C VAL A 102 -16.88 0.28 -13.83
N TYR A 103 -15.70 -0.26 -14.15
CA TYR A 103 -14.83 0.25 -15.22
C TYR A 103 -15.55 0.41 -16.56
N GLN A 104 -16.41 -0.55 -16.92
CA GLN A 104 -17.15 -0.55 -18.18
C GLN A 104 -18.17 0.59 -18.29
N LYS A 105 -18.75 1.05 -17.17
CA LYS A 105 -19.78 2.11 -17.16
C LYS A 105 -19.24 3.50 -17.41
N HIS A 106 -17.95 3.70 -17.18
CA HIS A 106 -17.38 5.03 -16.97
C HIS A 106 -16.36 5.39 -18.04
N SER A 107 -16.73 6.14 -19.07
CA SER A 107 -15.78 6.74 -20.01
C SER A 107 -15.29 8.10 -19.51
N LEU A 108 -14.03 8.42 -19.76
CA LEU A 108 -13.50 9.78 -19.57
C LEU A 108 -14.09 10.71 -20.64
N GLN A 109 -14.29 11.99 -20.30
CA GLN A 109 -14.66 13.00 -21.29
C GLN A 109 -13.50 13.22 -22.26
N GLU A 110 -13.80 13.48 -23.54
CA GLU A 110 -12.77 13.61 -24.58
C GLU A 110 -11.81 14.79 -24.32
N ASP A 111 -12.31 15.84 -23.66
CA ASP A 111 -11.53 17.02 -23.27
C ASP A 111 -10.51 16.73 -22.15
N ALA A 112 -10.62 15.57 -21.48
CA ALA A 112 -9.68 15.16 -20.45
C ALA A 112 -8.37 14.61 -21.02
N PHE A 113 -8.29 14.35 -22.34
CA PHE A 113 -7.08 13.81 -22.95
C PHE A 113 -6.11 14.92 -23.34
N PRO A 114 -4.79 14.74 -23.09
CA PRO A 114 -3.79 15.71 -23.53
C PRO A 114 -3.89 15.93 -25.05
N THR A 115 -4.09 17.17 -25.47
CA THR A 115 -3.74 17.60 -26.83
C THR A 115 -2.21 17.65 -26.97
N GLU A 116 -1.69 17.57 -28.19
CA GLU A 116 -0.25 17.68 -28.50
C GLU A 116 0.42 18.94 -27.91
N THR A 117 -0.37 19.90 -27.42
CA THR A 117 0.01 21.18 -26.85
C THR A 117 -0.05 21.28 -25.32
N VAL A 118 -0.43 20.22 -24.57
CA VAL A 118 -0.56 20.29 -23.09
C VAL A 118 0.67 19.70 -22.39
N GLU A 119 1.22 20.48 -21.45
CA GLU A 119 2.52 20.27 -20.77
C GLU A 119 2.57 19.13 -19.72
N SER A 120 1.45 18.47 -19.39
CA SER A 120 1.42 17.41 -18.37
C SER A 120 0.75 16.12 -18.84
N PRO A 121 1.45 14.96 -18.82
CA PRO A 121 0.90 13.67 -19.23
C PRO A 121 -0.01 13.02 -18.18
N LEU A 122 -0.29 13.71 -17.06
CA LEU A 122 -1.04 13.19 -15.92
C LEU A 122 -2.46 13.75 -15.88
N VAL A 123 -3.46 12.87 -15.84
CA VAL A 123 -4.88 13.24 -15.81
C VAL A 123 -5.58 12.49 -14.68
N PRO A 124 -6.56 13.08 -13.97
CA PRO A 124 -7.37 12.36 -12.99
C PRO A 124 -8.06 11.13 -13.61
N GLY A 125 -7.81 9.95 -13.06
CA GLY A 125 -8.31 8.67 -13.57
C GLY A 125 -9.57 8.14 -12.90
N LEU A 126 -9.80 8.50 -11.63
CA LEU A 126 -11.03 8.19 -10.90
C LEU A 126 -11.60 9.47 -10.27
N SER A 127 -12.88 9.70 -10.49
CA SER A 127 -13.66 10.73 -9.79
C SER A 127 -14.15 10.23 -8.42
N VAL A 128 -14.51 11.16 -7.53
CA VAL A 128 -15.12 10.83 -6.22
C VAL A 128 -16.38 9.96 -6.38
N SER A 129 -17.21 10.22 -7.39
CA SER A 129 -18.42 9.43 -7.65
C SER A 129 -18.08 7.97 -8.01
N GLN A 130 -17.11 7.79 -8.92
CA GLN A 130 -16.63 6.46 -9.32
C GLN A 130 -16.01 5.70 -8.14
N MET A 131 -15.25 6.39 -7.29
CA MET A 131 -14.71 5.77 -6.08
C MET A 131 -15.80 5.34 -5.11
N LYS A 132 -16.83 6.16 -4.89
CA LYS A 132 -17.99 5.79 -4.06
C LYS A 132 -18.69 4.55 -4.63
N GLU A 133 -18.86 4.46 -5.95
CA GLU A 133 -19.41 3.26 -6.60
C GLU A 133 -18.50 2.04 -6.42
N LEU A 134 -17.19 2.17 -6.59
CA LEU A 134 -16.22 1.09 -6.37
C LEU A 134 -16.26 0.59 -4.92
N VAL A 135 -16.23 1.50 -3.94
CA VAL A 135 -16.38 1.15 -2.52
C VAL A 135 -17.65 0.34 -2.32
N TYR A 136 -18.80 0.87 -2.75
CA TYR A 136 -20.09 0.22 -2.58
C TYR A 136 -20.15 -1.16 -3.25
N ALA A 137 -19.62 -1.28 -4.46
CA ALA A 137 -19.64 -2.52 -5.22
C ALA A 137 -18.76 -3.61 -4.58
N LEU A 138 -17.59 -3.22 -4.06
CA LEU A 138 -16.56 -4.15 -3.57
C LEU A 138 -16.71 -4.48 -2.07
N GLU A 139 -17.18 -3.54 -1.26
CA GLU A 139 -17.24 -3.66 0.21
C GLU A 139 -17.89 -4.96 0.71
N PRO A 140 -19.07 -5.40 0.23
CA PRO A 140 -19.68 -6.64 0.72
C PRO A 140 -18.79 -7.86 0.50
N THR A 141 -18.07 -7.88 -0.63
CA THR A 141 -17.17 -8.99 -0.96
C THR A 141 -15.98 -8.92 0.00
N LEU A 142 -15.31 -7.77 0.08
CA LEU A 142 -14.13 -7.57 0.92
C LEU A 142 -14.40 -7.81 2.42
N MET A 143 -15.59 -7.45 2.90
CA MET A 143 -16.01 -7.70 4.28
C MET A 143 -16.16 -9.18 4.60
N VAL A 144 -16.89 -9.94 3.76
CA VAL A 144 -17.04 -11.39 3.93
C VAL A 144 -15.68 -12.08 3.95
N PHE A 145 -14.76 -11.61 3.10
CA PHE A 145 -13.42 -12.16 3.04
C PHE A 145 -12.63 -11.88 4.34
N GLN A 146 -12.67 -10.65 4.83
CA GLN A 146 -12.01 -10.30 6.09
C GLN A 146 -12.59 -11.07 7.29
N GLU A 147 -13.90 -11.23 7.38
CA GLU A 147 -14.56 -11.97 8.45
C GLU A 147 -14.14 -13.44 8.49
N GLN A 148 -14.08 -14.10 7.33
CA GLN A 148 -13.63 -15.50 7.22
C GLN A 148 -12.21 -15.69 7.79
N HIS A 149 -11.31 -14.73 7.56
CA HIS A 149 -9.95 -14.81 8.05
C HIS A 149 -9.81 -14.40 9.52
N GLN A 150 -10.61 -13.46 10.01
CA GLN A 150 -10.67 -13.17 11.46
C GLN A 150 -11.09 -14.42 12.26
N VAL A 151 -12.06 -15.20 11.75
CA VAL A 151 -12.48 -16.46 12.37
C VAL A 151 -11.37 -17.51 12.35
N SER A 152 -10.59 -17.58 11.27
CA SER A 152 -9.47 -18.52 11.15
C SER A 152 -8.31 -18.23 12.10
N LYS A 153 -8.23 -17.00 12.66
CA LYS A 153 -7.09 -16.43 13.40
C LYS A 153 -5.77 -16.45 12.63
N ASP A 154 -5.76 -16.88 11.37
CA ASP A 154 -4.58 -16.90 10.54
C ASP A 154 -4.50 -15.63 9.71
N TRP A 155 -3.85 -14.61 10.27
CA TRP A 155 -3.66 -13.35 9.58
C TRP A 155 -2.67 -13.46 8.38
N ARG A 156 -1.92 -14.57 8.25
CA ARG A 156 -0.98 -14.79 7.12
C ARG A 156 -1.70 -14.86 5.78
N SER A 157 -2.94 -15.33 5.82
CA SER A 157 -3.88 -15.29 4.70
C SER A 157 -4.11 -13.89 4.13
N LEU A 158 -4.04 -12.84 4.96
CA LEU A 158 -4.25 -11.45 4.53
C LEU A 158 -3.02 -10.92 3.77
N GLY A 159 -1.81 -11.20 4.25
CA GLY A 159 -0.58 -10.90 3.53
C GLY A 159 -0.46 -11.70 2.22
N PHE A 160 -0.98 -12.93 2.23
CA PHE A 160 -1.13 -13.73 1.03
C PHE A 160 -2.11 -13.10 0.03
N MET A 161 -3.27 -12.63 0.49
CA MET A 161 -4.28 -11.98 -0.36
C MET A 161 -3.72 -10.74 -1.05
N THR A 162 -3.09 -9.82 -0.31
CA THR A 162 -2.53 -8.60 -0.93
C THR A 162 -1.47 -8.97 -1.96
N THR A 163 -0.64 -9.98 -1.70
CA THR A 163 0.33 -10.49 -2.67
C THR A 163 -0.35 -11.12 -3.90
N GLN A 164 -1.42 -11.89 -3.71
CA GLN A 164 -2.19 -12.51 -4.78
C GLN A 164 -2.87 -11.47 -5.67
N LEU A 165 -3.44 -10.40 -5.09
CA LEU A 165 -4.02 -9.30 -5.85
C LEU A 165 -2.93 -8.58 -6.65
N ASN A 166 -1.75 -8.37 -6.07
CA ASN A 166 -0.64 -7.75 -6.79
C ASN A 166 -0.20 -8.56 -8.01
N PHE A 167 -0.02 -9.88 -7.86
CA PHE A 167 0.29 -10.74 -9.01
C PHE A 167 -0.87 -10.81 -10.01
N SER A 168 -2.12 -10.81 -9.54
CA SER A 168 -3.30 -10.78 -10.42
C SER A 168 -3.34 -9.50 -11.24
N ASN A 169 -3.07 -8.34 -10.63
CA ASN A 169 -2.95 -7.05 -11.32
C ASN A 169 -1.90 -7.12 -12.43
N SER A 170 -0.69 -7.62 -12.13
CA SER A 170 0.38 -7.76 -13.13
C SER A 170 -0.03 -8.68 -14.28
N LEU A 171 -0.63 -9.83 -13.98
CA LEU A 171 -1.08 -10.79 -15.00
C LEU A 171 -2.23 -10.24 -15.85
N ILE A 172 -3.15 -9.47 -15.26
CA ILE A 172 -4.22 -8.77 -15.98
C ILE A 172 -3.62 -7.75 -16.94
N LEU A 173 -2.74 -6.88 -16.47
CA LEU A 173 -2.11 -5.83 -17.29
C LEU A 173 -1.33 -6.42 -18.47
N ASN A 174 -0.64 -7.54 -18.27
CA ASN A 174 0.11 -8.24 -19.32
C ASN A 174 -0.76 -8.78 -20.47
N LYS A 175 -2.10 -8.81 -20.33
CA LYS A 175 -3.04 -9.20 -21.40
C LYS A 175 -3.59 -8.02 -22.19
N LEU A 176 -3.24 -6.79 -21.81
CA LEU A 176 -3.83 -5.57 -22.32
C LEU A 176 -2.82 -4.77 -23.15
N THR A 177 -3.33 -4.00 -24.10
CA THR A 177 -2.54 -3.00 -24.83
C THR A 177 -2.12 -1.86 -23.90
N SER A 178 -1.07 -1.10 -24.24
CA SER A 178 -0.58 0.01 -23.40
C SER A 178 -1.68 1.03 -23.06
N VAL A 179 -2.58 1.30 -24.02
CA VAL A 179 -3.73 2.20 -23.81
C VAL A 179 -4.70 1.62 -22.79
N GLU A 180 -5.07 0.34 -22.93
CA GLU A 180 -5.96 -0.35 -22.00
C GLU A 180 -5.34 -0.44 -20.60
N GLN A 181 -4.04 -0.69 -20.51
CA GLN A 181 -3.30 -0.69 -19.26
C GLN A 181 -3.40 0.66 -18.56
N VAL A 182 -3.15 1.76 -19.27
CA VAL A 182 -3.27 3.12 -18.70
C VAL A 182 -4.68 3.36 -18.17
N LEU A 183 -5.72 3.04 -18.95
CA LEU A 183 -7.12 3.27 -18.55
C LEU A 183 -7.58 2.40 -17.37
N LEU A 184 -7.09 1.17 -17.26
CA LEU A 184 -7.51 0.22 -16.21
C LEU A 184 -6.67 0.33 -14.92
N SER A 185 -5.42 0.78 -15.01
CA SER A 185 -4.49 0.84 -13.87
C SER A 185 -5.03 1.59 -12.65
N PRO A 186 -5.73 2.73 -12.76
CA PRO A 186 -6.32 3.40 -11.60
C PRO A 186 -7.28 2.52 -10.80
N TYR A 187 -8.06 1.68 -11.47
CA TYR A 187 -9.01 0.76 -10.85
C TYR A 187 -8.29 -0.38 -10.12
N LEU A 188 -7.22 -0.93 -10.73
CA LEU A 188 -6.41 -1.98 -10.12
C LEU A 188 -5.65 -1.45 -8.89
N LYS A 189 -5.10 -0.24 -8.98
CA LYS A 189 -4.49 0.48 -7.84
C LYS A 189 -5.50 0.69 -6.72
N PHE A 190 -6.74 1.08 -7.06
CA PHE A 190 -7.81 1.27 -6.08
C PHE A 190 -8.09 0.01 -5.26
N ILE A 191 -8.20 -1.18 -5.89
CA ILE A 191 -8.38 -2.43 -5.13
C ILE A 191 -7.20 -2.66 -4.19
N GLU A 192 -5.96 -2.57 -4.71
CA GLU A 192 -4.75 -2.84 -3.93
C GLU A 192 -4.70 -1.95 -2.68
N GLU A 193 -4.97 -0.65 -2.83
CA GLU A 193 -5.04 0.26 -1.70
C GLU A 193 -6.22 -0.02 -0.78
N GLN A 194 -7.41 -0.33 -1.31
CA GLN A 194 -8.59 -0.61 -0.50
C GLN A 194 -8.41 -1.83 0.40
N VAL A 195 -7.64 -2.84 -0.06
CA VAL A 195 -7.36 -4.03 0.74
C VAL A 195 -6.17 -3.89 1.69
N SER A 196 -5.34 -2.84 1.57
CA SER A 196 -4.17 -2.66 2.45
C SER A 196 -4.32 -1.49 3.40
N SER A 197 -5.01 -0.43 2.99
CA SER A 197 -4.94 0.89 3.61
C SER A 197 -6.32 1.41 3.99
N PRO A 198 -6.53 1.92 5.22
CA PRO A 198 -7.83 2.44 5.68
C PRO A 198 -8.20 3.82 5.13
N TRP A 199 -7.94 4.13 3.85
CA TRP A 199 -8.14 5.48 3.28
C TRP A 199 -9.57 6.00 3.43
N GLN A 200 -10.58 5.16 3.17
CA GLN A 200 -11.98 5.55 3.37
C GLN A 200 -12.26 5.95 4.82
N ARG A 201 -11.65 5.27 5.81
CA ARG A 201 -11.80 5.61 7.23
C ARG A 201 -11.08 6.90 7.58
N VAL A 202 -9.94 7.19 6.95
CA VAL A 202 -9.26 8.49 7.07
C VAL A 202 -10.19 9.60 6.60
N CYS A 203 -10.78 9.47 5.40
CA CYS A 203 -11.75 10.45 4.89
C CYS A 203 -12.94 10.63 5.86
N ASN A 204 -13.52 9.53 6.35
CA ASN A 204 -14.65 9.61 7.27
C ASN A 204 -14.30 10.19 8.65
N ALA A 205 -13.08 9.99 9.14
CA ALA A 205 -12.63 10.55 10.41
C ALA A 205 -12.55 12.09 10.39
N ALA A 206 -12.37 12.69 9.21
CA ALA A 206 -12.40 14.15 9.03
C ALA A 206 -13.76 14.78 9.33
N ALA A 207 -14.84 14.00 9.42
CA ALA A 207 -16.17 14.52 9.76
C ALA A 207 -16.25 15.25 11.11
N LYS A 208 -15.28 15.01 12.01
CA LYS A 208 -15.21 15.64 13.33
C LYS A 208 -14.55 17.03 13.33
N TYR A 209 -14.05 17.48 12.19
CA TYR A 209 -13.19 18.64 12.09
C TYR A 209 -13.78 19.69 11.15
N GLU A 210 -13.62 20.96 11.50
CA GLU A 210 -13.88 22.09 10.62
C GLU A 210 -12.73 22.24 9.60
N LEU A 211 -13.01 22.91 8.47
CA LEU A 211 -12.08 23.03 7.34
C LEU A 211 -10.78 23.76 7.71
N ASP A 212 -10.86 24.73 8.62
CA ASP A 212 -9.75 25.54 9.11
C ASP A 212 -9.08 24.96 10.37
N SER A 213 -9.52 23.77 10.82
CA SER A 213 -8.90 23.15 11.99
C SER A 213 -7.44 22.80 11.70
N PRO A 214 -6.51 23.04 12.65
CA PRO A 214 -5.09 22.72 12.47
C PRO A 214 -4.84 21.26 12.13
N THR A 215 -5.65 20.35 12.68
CA THR A 215 -5.56 18.91 12.39
C THR A 215 -5.87 18.60 10.94
N LEU A 216 -6.97 19.16 10.39
CA LEU A 216 -7.35 18.89 9.01
C LEU A 216 -6.36 19.50 8.02
N ILE A 217 -5.90 20.73 8.26
CA ILE A 217 -4.90 21.41 7.41
C ILE A 217 -3.64 20.55 7.25
N ILE A 218 -3.13 19.97 8.34
CA ILE A 218 -1.96 19.08 8.30
C ILE A 218 -2.24 17.83 7.45
N VAL A 219 -3.41 17.22 7.60
CA VAL A 219 -3.78 16.05 6.81
C VAL A 219 -3.93 16.43 5.34
N GLU A 220 -4.59 17.53 5.01
CA GLU A 220 -4.75 18.01 3.64
C GLU A 220 -3.40 18.28 2.95
N GLN A 221 -2.41 18.77 3.71
CA GLN A 221 -1.04 18.98 3.23
C GLN A 221 -0.30 17.66 2.96
N LEU A 222 -0.38 16.69 3.87
CA LEU A 222 0.46 15.48 3.83
C LEU A 222 -0.18 14.28 3.12
N PHE A 223 -1.50 14.23 3.08
CA PHE A 223 -2.28 13.17 2.42
C PHE A 223 -1.92 13.00 0.93
N PRO A 224 -1.92 14.06 0.09
CA PRO A 224 -1.53 13.91 -1.32
C PRO A 224 -0.05 13.58 -1.49
N ALA A 225 0.81 14.01 -0.55
CA ALA A 225 2.25 13.76 -0.60
C ALA A 225 2.63 12.31 -0.24
N ALA A 226 1.72 11.48 0.26
CA ALA A 226 2.06 10.20 0.90
C ALA A 226 2.90 9.24 0.03
N GLU A 227 2.67 9.23 -1.29
CA GLU A 227 3.47 8.41 -2.21
C GLU A 227 4.89 8.97 -2.40
N GLU A 228 5.04 10.29 -2.47
CA GLU A 228 6.34 10.98 -2.51
C GLU A 228 7.13 10.75 -1.22
N ILE A 229 6.46 10.84 -0.06
CA ILE A 229 7.05 10.51 1.25
C ILE A 229 7.56 9.07 1.22
N ALA A 230 6.73 8.12 0.79
CA ALA A 230 7.09 6.71 0.72
C ALA A 230 8.31 6.46 -0.20
N GLN A 231 8.36 7.11 -1.36
CA GLN A 231 9.51 7.00 -2.27
C GLN A 231 10.79 7.58 -1.65
N ALA A 232 10.72 8.73 -0.99
CA ALA A 232 11.86 9.35 -0.33
C ALA A 232 12.39 8.47 0.83
N VAL A 233 11.49 7.93 1.65
CA VAL A 233 11.82 7.01 2.73
C VAL A 233 12.44 5.73 2.20
N TYR A 234 11.85 5.12 1.16
CA TYR A 234 12.39 3.92 0.53
C TYR A 234 13.83 4.13 0.02
N LYS A 235 14.08 5.23 -0.71
CA LYS A 235 15.42 5.56 -1.20
C LYS A 235 16.42 5.73 -0.06
N ARG A 236 16.01 6.40 1.03
CA ARG A 236 16.85 6.57 2.22
C ARG A 236 17.12 5.24 2.93
N LEU A 237 16.12 4.35 3.04
CA LEU A 237 16.29 3.02 3.61
C LEU A 237 17.22 2.14 2.78
N ALA A 238 17.08 2.14 1.45
CA ALA A 238 17.98 1.40 0.55
C ALA A 238 19.43 1.86 0.69
N HIS A 239 19.66 3.16 0.94
CA HIS A 239 20.99 3.70 1.20
C HIS A 239 21.52 3.36 2.61
N LEU A 240 20.68 3.42 3.63
CA LEU A 240 21.07 3.12 5.03
C LEU A 240 21.28 1.63 5.28
N LEU A 241 20.65 0.76 4.49
CA LEU A 241 20.69 -0.69 4.65
C LEU A 241 21.13 -1.37 3.33
N PRO A 242 22.31 -1.05 2.79
CA PRO A 242 22.73 -1.49 1.45
C PRO A 242 22.91 -3.02 1.37
N ASN A 243 23.18 -3.66 2.51
CA ASN A 243 23.37 -5.11 2.62
C ASN A 243 22.08 -5.84 2.99
N HIS A 244 20.94 -5.15 3.17
CA HIS A 244 19.68 -5.82 3.48
C HIS A 244 19.16 -6.57 2.26
N HIS A 245 19.05 -7.89 2.43
CA HIS A 245 18.49 -8.79 1.45
C HIS A 245 17.30 -9.51 2.08
N SER A 246 16.16 -9.41 1.41
CA SER A 246 15.01 -10.29 1.65
C SER A 246 15.12 -11.51 0.74
N ARG A 247 14.22 -12.48 0.91
CA ARG A 247 14.09 -13.62 -0.02
C ARG A 247 13.69 -13.21 -1.43
N ARG A 248 13.11 -12.01 -1.60
CA ARG A 248 12.78 -11.44 -2.92
C ARG A 248 13.99 -10.75 -3.58
N GLY A 249 15.11 -10.63 -2.86
CA GLY A 249 16.29 -9.89 -3.29
C GLY A 249 16.63 -8.68 -2.42
N ALA A 250 17.51 -7.83 -2.93
CA ALA A 250 18.03 -6.64 -2.25
C ALA A 250 17.00 -5.51 -2.22
N LEU A 251 17.05 -4.63 -1.22
CA LEU A 251 16.19 -3.43 -1.20
C LEU A 251 16.33 -2.54 -2.44
N SER A 252 17.37 -2.70 -3.25
CA SER A 252 17.54 -1.99 -4.53
C SER A 252 16.74 -2.60 -5.70
N ASP A 253 16.15 -3.79 -5.54
CA ASP A 253 15.51 -4.50 -6.64
C ASP A 253 14.15 -3.86 -7.01
N PRO A 254 13.87 -3.60 -8.31
CA PRO A 254 12.64 -2.90 -8.72
C PRO A 254 11.34 -3.55 -8.26
N GLY A 255 11.30 -4.88 -8.18
CA GLY A 255 10.14 -5.64 -7.71
C GLY A 255 9.88 -5.52 -6.20
N ILE A 256 10.89 -5.14 -5.41
CA ILE A 256 10.77 -4.89 -3.97
C ILE A 256 10.30 -3.45 -3.71
N ALA A 257 10.73 -2.51 -4.55
CA ALA A 257 10.35 -1.10 -4.47
C ALA A 257 8.83 -0.91 -4.33
N HIS A 258 8.05 -1.57 -5.21
CA HIS A 258 6.59 -1.47 -5.20
C HIS A 258 5.98 -1.90 -3.86
N SER A 259 6.39 -3.07 -3.34
CA SER A 259 5.89 -3.57 -2.05
C SER A 259 6.27 -2.65 -0.91
N CYS A 260 7.52 -2.13 -0.89
CA CYS A 260 7.96 -1.24 0.16
C CYS A 260 7.24 0.10 0.15
N ILE A 261 7.05 0.71 -1.03
CA ILE A 261 6.33 1.97 -1.19
C ILE A 261 4.86 1.81 -0.77
N ARG A 262 4.22 0.69 -1.14
CA ARG A 262 2.86 0.36 -0.70
C ARG A 262 2.79 0.26 0.83
N ASP A 263 3.70 -0.46 1.47
CA ASP A 263 3.69 -0.65 2.91
C ASP A 263 3.98 0.67 3.65
N LEU A 264 4.89 1.53 3.16
CA LEU A 264 5.10 2.88 3.68
C LEU A 264 3.84 3.75 3.56
N THR A 265 3.12 3.63 2.44
CA THR A 265 1.85 4.33 2.21
C THR A 265 0.77 3.84 3.19
N MET A 266 0.73 2.53 3.46
CA MET A 266 -0.17 1.94 4.46
C MET A 266 0.12 2.48 5.86
N PHE A 267 1.39 2.53 6.29
CA PHE A 267 1.76 3.10 7.59
C PHE A 267 1.29 4.56 7.74
N GLN A 268 1.48 5.37 6.70
CA GLN A 268 0.99 6.76 6.68
C GLN A 268 -0.52 6.85 6.81
N SER A 269 -1.28 6.02 6.08
CA SER A 269 -2.74 6.01 6.20
C SER A 269 -3.24 5.67 7.61
N TYR A 270 -2.56 4.76 8.30
CA TYR A 270 -2.83 4.45 9.70
C TYR A 270 -2.45 5.59 10.65
N LEU A 271 -1.35 6.29 10.38
CA LEU A 271 -0.94 7.47 11.14
C LEU A 271 -1.98 8.60 11.00
N TRP A 272 -2.46 8.88 9.79
CA TRP A 272 -3.52 9.88 9.57
C TRP A 272 -4.83 9.50 10.24
N LEU A 273 -5.17 8.22 10.22
CA LEU A 273 -6.34 7.73 10.95
C LEU A 273 -6.18 7.93 12.46
N CYS A 274 -5.00 7.64 13.02
CA CYS A 274 -4.72 7.87 14.44
C CYS A 274 -4.83 9.37 14.79
N PHE A 275 -4.24 10.22 13.95
CA PHE A 275 -4.23 11.67 14.12
C PHE A 275 -5.64 12.26 14.13
N LEU A 276 -6.49 11.90 13.15
CA LEU A 276 -7.89 12.32 13.08
C LEU A 276 -8.79 11.65 14.13
N GLN A 277 -8.36 10.55 14.76
CA GLN A 277 -9.14 9.91 15.81
C GLN A 277 -8.71 10.31 17.22
N GLY A 278 -7.58 11.01 17.37
CA GLY A 278 -7.06 11.38 18.67
C GLY A 278 -6.46 10.20 19.45
N THR A 279 -6.08 9.10 18.79
CA THR A 279 -5.66 7.85 19.46
C THR A 279 -4.74 7.01 18.58
N LEU A 280 -3.83 6.26 19.21
CA LEU A 280 -2.95 5.29 18.54
C LEU A 280 -3.60 3.91 18.30
N SER A 281 -4.84 3.73 18.76
CA SER A 281 -5.56 2.45 18.69
C SER A 281 -5.56 1.79 17.30
N PRO A 282 -5.76 2.51 16.17
CA PRO A 282 -5.67 1.89 14.85
C PRO A 282 -4.32 1.22 14.55
N ILE A 283 -3.20 1.82 15.00
CA ILE A 283 -1.87 1.22 14.83
C ILE A 283 -1.71 0.02 15.77
N GLU A 284 -2.06 0.17 17.06
CA GLU A 284 -1.87 -0.89 18.05
C GLU A 284 -2.69 -2.15 17.79
N GLN A 285 -3.96 -1.96 17.40
CA GLN A 285 -4.94 -3.05 17.30
C GLN A 285 -5.06 -3.63 15.90
N GLU A 286 -4.62 -2.90 14.87
CA GLU A 286 -4.79 -3.33 13.49
C GLU A 286 -3.46 -3.44 12.74
N LEU A 287 -2.65 -2.38 12.66
CA LEU A 287 -1.41 -2.41 11.89
C LEU A 287 -0.34 -3.30 12.53
N LEU A 288 -0.10 -3.16 13.84
CA LEU A 288 0.95 -3.90 14.54
C LEU A 288 0.75 -5.42 14.44
N PRO A 289 -0.45 -6.00 14.69
CA PRO A 289 -0.67 -7.44 14.51
C PRO A 289 -0.36 -7.93 13.09
N LEU A 290 -0.66 -7.12 12.07
CA LEU A 290 -0.34 -7.46 10.67
C LEU A 290 1.17 -7.51 10.46
N CYS A 291 1.90 -6.50 10.95
CA CYS A 291 3.35 -6.45 10.80
C CYS A 291 4.05 -7.56 11.57
N VAL A 292 3.67 -7.84 12.82
CA VAL A 292 4.26 -8.92 13.63
C VAL A 292 4.18 -10.25 12.91
N MET A 293 3.01 -10.57 12.38
CA MET A 293 2.76 -11.84 11.72
C MET A 293 3.51 -11.96 10.38
N VAL A 294 3.67 -10.87 9.63
CA VAL A 294 4.57 -10.86 8.45
C VAL A 294 6.02 -11.06 8.88
N VAL A 295 6.48 -10.38 9.93
CA VAL A 295 7.88 -10.46 10.35
C VAL A 295 8.23 -11.83 10.93
N GLU A 296 7.37 -12.40 11.79
CA GLU A 296 7.53 -13.76 12.33
C GLU A 296 7.41 -14.84 11.24
N GLY A 297 6.54 -14.62 10.24
CA GLY A 297 6.31 -15.58 9.16
C GLY A 297 7.36 -15.53 8.03
N VAL A 298 7.87 -14.35 7.69
CA VAL A 298 8.69 -14.09 6.48
C VAL A 298 10.18 -13.93 6.82
N GLU A 299 10.56 -14.07 8.10
CA GLU A 299 11.94 -13.93 8.60
C GLU A 299 12.60 -12.58 8.20
N ILE A 300 11.80 -11.52 8.09
CA ILE A 300 12.34 -10.18 7.84
C ILE A 300 13.08 -9.72 9.09
N LYS A 301 14.32 -9.30 8.94
CA LYS A 301 15.11 -8.69 10.01
C LYS A 301 14.38 -7.47 10.61
N TRP A 302 14.03 -7.52 11.90
CA TRP A 302 13.34 -6.44 12.64
C TRP A 302 14.10 -5.10 12.63
N GLU A 303 15.40 -5.11 12.33
CA GLU A 303 16.23 -3.92 12.10
C GLU A 303 15.62 -3.02 11.03
N LEU A 304 15.02 -3.62 9.99
CA LEU A 304 14.32 -2.88 8.95
C LEU A 304 13.14 -2.12 9.54
N THR A 305 12.30 -2.75 10.35
CA THR A 305 11.09 -2.15 10.92
C THR A 305 11.37 -0.97 11.85
N GLN A 306 12.45 -1.01 12.64
CA GLN A 306 12.84 0.13 13.49
C GLN A 306 13.28 1.33 12.64
N LYS A 307 14.22 1.10 11.71
CA LYS A 307 14.69 2.15 10.80
C LYS A 307 13.55 2.66 9.92
N TRP A 308 12.61 1.80 9.56
CA TRP A 308 11.42 2.14 8.80
C TRP A 308 10.55 3.18 9.49
N CYS A 309 10.13 2.92 10.73
CA CYS A 309 9.31 3.86 11.50
C CYS A 309 10.05 5.17 11.77
N GLN A 310 11.35 5.09 12.10
CA GLN A 310 12.18 6.27 12.34
C GLN A 310 12.30 7.15 11.09
N VAL A 311 12.72 6.57 9.96
CA VAL A 311 12.94 7.31 8.72
C VAL A 311 11.63 7.89 8.18
N LEU A 312 10.53 7.14 8.32
CA LEU A 312 9.19 7.64 7.96
C LEU A 312 8.77 8.83 8.82
N ALA A 313 8.94 8.74 10.14
CA ALA A 313 8.63 9.83 11.05
C ALA A 313 9.47 11.09 10.74
N ASP A 314 10.78 10.95 10.57
CA ASP A 314 11.68 12.05 10.21
C ASP A 314 11.21 12.77 8.94
N GLU A 315 10.86 12.00 7.92
CA GLU A 315 10.52 12.52 6.59
C GLU A 315 9.13 13.19 6.57
N ILE A 316 8.20 12.75 7.43
CA ILE A 316 6.92 13.43 7.67
C ILE A 316 7.18 14.75 8.42
N ILE A 317 7.94 14.71 9.51
CA ILE A 317 8.21 15.88 10.35
C ILE A 317 8.99 16.96 9.58
N ARG A 318 9.83 16.59 8.60
CA ARG A 318 10.55 17.54 7.74
C ARG A 318 9.63 18.34 6.80
N ARG A 319 8.41 17.85 6.53
CA ARG A 319 7.46 18.49 5.61
C ARG A 319 6.50 19.47 6.26
N VAL A 320 6.60 19.67 7.58
CA VAL A 320 5.68 20.52 8.35
C VAL A 320 6.43 21.60 9.11
N ASP A 321 5.75 22.68 9.48
CA ASP A 321 6.31 23.71 10.33
C ASP A 321 6.38 23.27 11.82
N SER A 322 6.93 24.14 12.67
CA SER A 322 7.13 23.85 14.10
C SER A 322 5.84 23.64 14.89
N GLU A 323 4.76 24.34 14.55
CA GLU A 323 3.46 24.21 15.25
C GLU A 323 2.78 22.91 14.86
N GLN A 324 2.74 22.63 13.55
CA GLN A 324 2.24 21.38 13.00
C GLN A 324 3.03 20.17 13.51
N LYS A 325 4.37 20.30 13.60
CA LYS A 325 5.26 19.28 14.18
C LYS A 325 4.87 18.94 15.62
N ALA A 326 4.55 19.94 16.45
CA ALA A 326 4.15 19.69 17.84
C ALA A 326 2.87 18.84 17.93
N LEU A 327 1.93 19.03 16.99
CA LEU A 327 0.70 18.25 16.91
C LEU A 327 0.92 16.81 16.43
N LEU A 328 1.87 16.60 15.50
CA LEU A 328 2.17 15.27 14.94
C LEU A 328 3.10 14.42 15.81
N LEU A 329 3.91 15.05 16.67
CA LEU A 329 4.94 14.37 17.45
C LEU A 329 4.40 13.21 18.31
N PRO A 330 3.27 13.34 19.03
CA PRO A 330 2.72 12.24 19.83
C PRO A 330 2.40 11.00 19.01
N TYR A 331 1.99 11.18 17.75
CA TYR A 331 1.56 10.07 16.89
C TYR A 331 2.76 9.40 16.19
N THR A 332 3.71 10.20 15.72
CA THR A 332 4.94 9.69 15.07
C THR A 332 5.85 8.98 16.08
N GLN A 333 6.03 9.55 17.27
CA GLN A 333 6.77 8.90 18.37
C GLN A 333 6.01 7.68 18.90
N GLY A 334 4.70 7.82 19.12
CA GLY A 334 3.87 6.71 19.60
C GLY A 334 3.91 5.50 18.68
N MET A 335 3.84 5.69 17.35
CA MET A 335 4.04 4.62 16.38
C MET A 335 5.40 3.94 16.56
N HIS A 336 6.49 4.71 16.64
CA HIS A 336 7.83 4.15 16.83
C HIS A 336 7.93 3.34 18.13
N GLU A 337 7.40 3.85 19.24
CA GLU A 337 7.41 3.18 20.54
C GLU A 337 6.61 1.87 20.54
N ILE A 338 5.45 1.84 19.88
CA ILE A 338 4.62 0.64 19.74
C ILE A 338 5.41 -0.48 19.07
N PHE A 339 6.04 -0.20 17.94
CA PHE A 339 6.85 -1.19 17.21
C PHE A 339 8.11 -1.59 17.98
N LEU A 340 8.79 -0.64 18.64
CA LEU A 340 9.96 -0.93 19.47
C LEU A 340 9.62 -1.81 20.68
N LYS A 341 8.48 -1.55 21.33
CA LYS A 341 7.99 -2.38 22.44
C LYS A 341 7.69 -3.80 21.98
N GLN A 342 7.10 -3.94 20.80
CA GLN A 342 6.80 -5.26 20.24
C GLN A 342 8.06 -6.02 19.84
N ARG A 343 9.04 -5.37 19.22
CA ARG A 343 10.37 -5.95 18.96
C ARG A 343 11.00 -6.54 20.22
N ARG A 344 11.00 -5.77 21.32
CA ARG A 344 11.53 -6.21 22.62
C ARG A 344 10.78 -7.43 23.17
N ARG A 345 9.46 -7.47 23.02
CA ARG A 345 8.63 -8.63 23.43
C ARG A 345 8.97 -9.90 22.66
N LEU A 346 9.41 -9.78 21.42
CA LEU A 346 9.83 -10.90 20.58
C LEU A 346 11.30 -11.33 20.79
N GLY A 347 12.00 -10.73 21.76
CA GLY A 347 13.34 -11.14 22.16
C GLY A 347 14.49 -10.53 21.34
N PHE A 348 14.21 -9.61 20.42
CA PHE A 348 15.25 -8.89 19.68
C PHE A 348 15.80 -7.75 20.53
N SER A 349 17.05 -7.87 20.98
CA SER A 349 17.77 -6.80 21.69
C SER A 349 18.29 -5.75 20.71
N GLU A 350 18.58 -4.54 21.17
CA GLU A 350 19.34 -3.56 20.38
C GLU A 350 20.78 -4.09 20.26
N GLU A 351 21.30 -4.20 19.04
CA GLU A 351 22.73 -4.38 18.84
C GLU A 351 23.43 -3.13 19.39
N ASN A 352 24.05 -3.26 20.55
CA ASN A 352 24.95 -2.24 21.06
C ASN A 352 26.06 -2.08 20.02
N SER A 353 26.07 -0.94 19.32
CA SER A 353 27.23 -0.49 18.57
C SER A 353 28.31 -0.12 19.59
N VAL A 354 29.10 -1.12 19.97
CA VAL A 354 30.38 -0.92 20.65
C VAL A 354 31.47 -1.21 19.63
N ASP A 355 31.74 -0.23 18.77
CA ASP A 355 33.08 -0.04 18.24
C ASP A 355 33.96 0.48 19.39
N THR A 356 34.35 -0.40 20.32
CA THR A 356 35.51 -0.15 21.16
C THR A 356 36.75 -0.51 20.37
N VAL A 357 37.29 0.52 19.72
CA VAL A 357 38.71 0.91 19.79
C VAL A 357 39.64 -0.24 20.16
N GLY A 358 40.24 -0.84 19.13
CA GLY A 358 41.45 -1.65 19.26
C GLY A 358 42.63 -0.78 19.67
N SER A 359 42.74 -0.50 20.96
CA SER A 359 43.97 -0.08 21.61
C SER A 359 44.15 -0.91 22.87
N ASN A 360 44.99 -1.93 22.80
CA ASN A 360 46.06 -2.08 23.78
C ASN A 360 47.09 -3.10 23.29
N SER A 361 48.26 -2.54 23.05
CA SER A 361 49.54 -3.21 22.99
C SER A 361 49.96 -3.73 24.36
N THR A 362 50.86 -4.71 24.28
CA THR A 362 51.84 -5.17 25.28
C THR A 362 51.42 -6.20 26.33
N GLY A 363 52.12 -7.34 26.25
CA GLY A 363 52.54 -8.09 27.43
C GLY A 363 52.27 -9.60 27.40
N ASN A 364 53.03 -10.38 26.64
CA ASN A 364 53.90 -11.39 27.28
C ASN A 364 54.83 -12.08 26.29
N GLY A 365 56.05 -12.32 26.80
CA GLY A 365 57.24 -12.66 26.04
C GLY A 365 57.26 -14.08 25.51
N PHE A 366 57.97 -14.22 24.40
CA PHE A 366 58.57 -15.47 23.98
C PHE A 366 60.08 -15.37 24.11
N SER A 367 60.62 -16.43 24.71
CA SER A 367 62.01 -16.62 25.10
C SER A 367 62.87 -17.06 23.91
N GLN A 368 64.11 -16.57 23.91
CA GLN A 368 65.34 -17.21 23.44
C GLN A 368 65.59 -17.47 21.94
N MET A 369 66.67 -16.82 21.47
CA MET A 369 67.83 -17.39 20.76
C MET A 369 67.57 -18.48 19.72
N ILE A 370 67.58 -18.10 18.43
CA ILE A 370 68.68 -18.24 17.44
C ILE A 370 68.18 -17.65 16.14
#